data_AF-A0A382WPL4-F1
#
_entry.id   AF-A0A382WPL4-F1
#
_cell.length_a   1.000
_cell.length_b   1.000
_cell.length_c   1.000
_cell.angle_alpha   90.00
_cell.angle_beta   90.00
_cell.angle_gamma   90.00
#
_symmetry.space_group_name_H-M   'P 1'
#
loop_
_entity.id
_entity.type
_entity.pdbx_description
1 polymer ?
#
loop_
_entity_poly.entity_id
_entity_poly.type
_entity_poly.pdbx_seq_one_letter_code
_entity_poly.pdbx_strand_id
1 'polypeptide(L)' 'HGGLADWKTAEGISMEVEYREDEETIVADLIGGLRSGLTYGGAETIKELQRKLNYVLITAATRIENQPHRKIT' A
#
# COMPACT_ATOMS: atom_id res chain seq x y z
N HIS A 1 10.34 8.89 -34.92
CA HIS A 1 10.72 9.82 -33.83
C HIS A 1 9.63 10.87 -33.69
N GLY A 2 8.64 10.62 -32.83
CA GLY A 2 7.56 11.58 -32.55
C GLY A 2 7.92 12.39 -31.31
N GLY A 3 8.27 13.67 -31.49
CA GLY A 3 8.55 14.57 -30.38
C GLY A 3 7.27 14.95 -29.64
N LEU A 4 7.35 15.03 -28.30
CA LEU A 4 6.31 15.66 -27.47
C LEU A 4 6.21 17.14 -27.87
N ALA A 5 5.00 17.65 -28.07
CA ALA A 5 4.77 19.07 -28.33
C ALA A 5 5.00 19.89 -27.04
N ASP A 6 5.66 21.05 -27.16
CA ASP A 6 6.15 21.91 -26.06
C ASP A 6 5.09 22.41 -25.07
N TRP A 7 3.81 22.22 -25.35
CA TRP A 7 2.69 22.65 -24.49
C TRP A 7 2.16 21.55 -23.56
N LYS A 8 2.61 20.30 -23.71
CA LYS A 8 2.19 19.20 -22.83
C LYS A 8 3.05 19.15 -21.58
N THR A 9 2.45 19.40 -20.43
CA THR A 9 3.04 19.09 -19.12
C THR A 9 3.05 17.57 -18.93
N ALA A 10 4.20 17.02 -18.53
CA ALA A 10 4.30 15.60 -18.22
C ALA A 10 3.47 15.28 -16.96
N GLU A 11 2.47 14.41 -17.10
CA GLU A 11 1.66 13.89 -15.97
C GLU A 11 2.35 12.76 -15.21
N GLY A 12 3.42 12.19 -15.79
CA GLY A 12 4.15 11.04 -15.24
C GLY A 12 5.66 11.27 -15.19
N ILE A 13 6.30 10.57 -14.25
CA ILE A 13 7.76 10.48 -14.13
C ILE A 13 8.22 9.07 -14.50
N SER A 14 9.41 8.95 -15.09
CA SER A 14 10.07 7.66 -15.25
C SER A 14 10.95 7.39 -14.04
N MET A 15 10.83 6.20 -13.44
CA MET A 15 11.72 5.75 -12.37
C MET A 15 12.02 4.27 -12.51
N GLU A 16 13.18 3.86 -11.99
CA GLU A 16 13.54 2.46 -11.84
C GLU A 16 13.01 1.93 -10.50
N VAL A 17 12.62 0.66 -10.48
CA VAL A 17 12.17 -0.05 -9.28
C VAL A 17 13.01 -1.30 -9.10
N GLU A 18 13.20 -1.72 -7.85
CA GLU A 18 13.91 -2.96 -7.56
C GLU A 18 13.19 -4.17 -8.17
N TYR A 19 13.96 -5.05 -8.78
CA TYR A 19 13.44 -6.30 -9.31
C TYR A 19 12.90 -7.18 -8.16
N ARG A 20 11.74 -7.78 -8.37
CA ARG A 20 11.19 -8.82 -7.50
C ARG A 20 11.04 -10.09 -8.33
N GLU A 21 11.50 -11.21 -7.79
CA GLU A 21 11.75 -12.41 -8.58
C GLU A 21 10.49 -13.22 -8.92
N ASP A 22 9.55 -13.34 -7.97
CA ASP A 22 8.40 -14.24 -8.09
C ASP A 22 7.09 -13.49 -7.83
N GLU A 23 6.24 -13.40 -8.85
CA GLU A 23 4.92 -12.81 -8.76
C GLU A 23 4.01 -13.53 -7.77
N GLU A 24 4.15 -14.85 -7.62
CA GLU A 24 3.30 -15.64 -6.74
C GLU A 24 3.58 -15.27 -5.27
N THR A 25 4.86 -15.14 -4.91
CA THR A 25 5.29 -14.64 -3.60
C THR A 25 4.74 -13.24 -3.30
N ILE A 26 4.78 -12.31 -4.28
CA ILE A 26 4.25 -10.95 -4.08
C ILE A 26 2.75 -10.99 -3.83
N VAL A 27 2.00 -11.75 -4.62
CA VAL A 27 0.55 -11.87 -4.49
C VAL A 27 0.18 -12.54 -3.16
N ALA A 28 0.93 -13.57 -2.76
CA ALA A 28 0.72 -14.25 -1.48
C ALA A 28 0.92 -13.31 -0.28
N ASP A 29 1.94 -12.45 -0.30
CA ASP A 29 2.20 -11.46 0.75
C ASP A 29 1.05 -10.44 0.87
N LEU A 30 0.60 -9.90 -0.27
CA LEU A 30 -0.55 -8.98 -0.33
C LEU A 30 -1.83 -9.63 0.23
N ILE A 31 -2.09 -10.89 -0.14
CA ILE A 31 -3.23 -11.66 0.37
C ILE A 31 -3.08 -11.94 1.87
N GLY A 32 -1.88 -12.25 2.35
CA GLY A 32 -1.58 -12.46 3.77
C GLY A 32 -1.89 -11.21 4.62
N GLY A 33 -1.48 -10.04 4.14
CA GLY A 33 -1.80 -8.75 4.77
C GLY A 33 -3.31 -8.48 4.77
N LEU A 34 -4.00 -8.70 3.65
CA LEU A 34 -5.45 -8.52 3.54
C LEU A 34 -6.21 -9.44 4.50
N ARG A 35 -5.84 -10.73 4.59
CA ARG A 35 -6.45 -11.70 5.50
C ARG A 35 -6.23 -11.33 6.97
N SER A 36 -5.05 -10.84 7.32
CA SER A 36 -4.79 -10.31 8.67
C SER A 36 -5.71 -9.13 8.98
N GLY A 37 -5.88 -8.20 8.02
CA GLY A 37 -6.81 -7.09 8.14
C GLY A 37 -8.27 -7.51 8.31
N LEU A 38 -8.72 -8.53 7.58
CA LEU A 38 -10.06 -9.12 7.74
C LEU A 38 -10.28 -9.66 9.16
N THR A 39 -9.28 -10.37 9.70
CA THR A 39 -9.32 -10.88 11.08
C THR A 39 -9.43 -9.74 12.11
N TYR A 40 -8.59 -8.70 12.00
CA TYR A 40 -8.66 -7.54 12.90
C TYR A 40 -10.00 -6.78 12.79
N GLY A 41 -10.58 -6.73 11.59
CA GLY A 41 -11.87 -6.11 11.31
C GLY A 41 -13.08 -6.98 11.66
N GLY A 42 -12.90 -8.21 12.15
CA GLY A 42 -14.00 -9.14 12.44
C GLY A 42 -14.88 -9.44 11.23
N ALA A 43 -14.27 -9.57 10.06
CA ALA A 43 -14.94 -9.73 8.78
C ALA A 43 -14.48 -11.02 8.07
N GLU A 44 -15.42 -11.77 7.51
CA GLU A 44 -15.11 -12.99 6.74
C GLU A 44 -14.93 -12.69 5.24
N THR A 45 -15.44 -11.54 4.77
CA THR A 45 -15.38 -11.13 3.38
C THR A 45 -15.02 -9.65 3.23
N ILE A 46 -14.55 -9.26 2.04
CA ILE A 46 -14.24 -7.86 1.71
C ILE A 46 -15.48 -6.97 1.88
N LYS A 47 -16.67 -7.45 1.47
CA LYS A 47 -17.92 -6.70 1.62
C LYS A 47 -18.27 -6.47 3.09
N GLU A 48 -18.04 -7.47 3.94
CA GLU A 48 -18.23 -7.31 5.37
C GLU A 48 -17.26 -6.31 5.96
N LEU A 49 -15.98 -6.37 5.58
CA LEU A 49 -14.96 -5.43 6.06
C LEU A 49 -15.35 -4.00 5.70
N GLN A 50 -15.70 -3.75 4.43
CA GLN A 50 -16.14 -2.44 3.95
C GLN A 50 -17.34 -1.88 4.73
N ARG A 51 -18.22 -2.75 5.24
CA ARG A 51 -19.40 -2.36 6.03
C ARG A 51 -19.10 -2.19 7.53
N LYS A 52 -18.26 -3.05 8.11
CA LYS A 52 -17.99 -3.14 9.55
C LYS A 52 -16.85 -2.22 10.02
N LEU A 53 -15.90 -1.93 9.15
CA LEU A 53 -14.67 -1.24 9.51
C LEU A 53 -14.95 0.22 9.90
N ASN A 54 -14.34 0.66 11.00
CA ASN A 54 -14.38 2.05 11.43
C ASN A 54 -13.02 2.69 11.19
N TYR A 55 -13.03 3.79 10.42
CA TYR A 55 -11.83 4.57 10.17
C TYR A 55 -11.66 5.65 11.23
N VAL A 56 -10.41 5.96 11.55
CA VAL A 56 -10.04 7.03 12.48
C VAL A 56 -8.98 7.90 11.81
N LEU A 57 -9.13 9.22 11.93
CA LEU A 57 -8.13 10.16 11.46
C LEU A 57 -6.90 10.10 12.37
N ILE A 58 -5.71 10.02 11.78
CA ILE A 58 -4.45 10.01 12.52
C ILE A 58 -3.62 11.27 12.25
N THR A 59 -2.76 11.63 13.20
CA THR A 59 -1.81 12.74 13.03
C THR A 59 -0.56 12.27 12.28
N ALA A 60 0.26 13.22 11.83
CA ALA A 60 1.57 12.91 11.24
C ALA A 60 2.50 12.16 12.23
N ALA A 61 2.41 12.46 13.52
CA ALA A 61 3.19 11.78 14.56
C ALA A 61 2.81 10.30 14.66
N THR A 62 1.50 9.99 14.67
CA THR A 62 0.99 8.62 14.68
C THR A 62 1.44 7.83 13.45
N ARG A 63 1.55 8.46 12.27
CA ARG A 63 2.08 7.80 11.08
C ARG A 63 3.55 7.39 11.25
N ILE A 64 4.37 8.24 11.86
CA ILE A 64 5.77 7.93 12.16
C ILE A 64 5.84 6.81 13.21
N GLU A 65 4.96 6.85 14.21
CA GLU A 65 4.85 5.82 15.26
C GLU A 65 4.46 4.43 14.70
N ASN A 66 3.67 4.36 13.64
CA ASN A 66 3.30 3.07 13.06
C ASN A 66 4.44 2.42 12.25
N GLN A 67 5.48 3.16 11.87
CA GLN A 67 6.64 2.60 11.18
C GLN A 67 7.60 1.97 12.18
N PRO A 68 8.45 1.00 11.77
CA PRO A 68 9.50 0.49 12.65
C PRO A 68 10.46 1.63 13.06
N HIS A 69 10.35 2.11 14.30
CA HIS A 69 11.09 3.30 14.77
C HIS A 69 11.86 3.09 16.09
N ARG A 70 12.00 1.85 16.57
CA ARG A 70 12.86 1.51 17.71
C ARG A 70 13.73 0.30 17.36
N LYS A 71 14.91 0.57 16.79
CA LYS A 71 15.95 -0.44 16.63
C LYS A 71 16.75 -0.48 17.93
N ILE A 72 16.80 -1.64 18.58
CA ILE A 72 17.75 -1.90 19.65
C ILE A 72 19.06 -2.25 18.94
N THR A 73 19.97 -1.29 18.89
CA THR A 73 21.36 -1.49 18.48
C THR A 73 22.21 -0.70 19.44
#